data_AF-A0A969VMP0-F1
#
_entry.id   AF-A0A969VMP0-F1
#
_cell.length_a   1.000
_cell.length_b   1.000
_cell.length_c   1.000
_cell.angle_alpha   90.00
_cell.angle_beta   90.00
_cell.angle_gamma   90.00
#
_symmetry.space_group_name_H-M   'P 1'
#
loop_
_entity.id
_entity.type
_entity.pdbx_description
1 polymer ?
#
loop_
_entity_poly.entity_id
_entity_poly.type
_entity_poly.pdbx_seq_one_letter_code
_entity_poly.pdbx_strand_id
1 'polypeptide(L)'
;MDIVVDYAFEIIAILIAAAALISAERAIRISRHALLLTKGSNLVALRLRANEAISDAERSFINLQTECQKTRDQWESHHAKLHPPMSLGIFKKPKEIQNVWSIERSGSALLRQLAEESPTQEVEDEARLERFIGLAKATTLQIERLQVQLEFPRPFSR
;
A
#
# COMPACT_ATOMS: atom_id res chain seq x y z
N MET A 1 -20.56 -69.57 -26.00
CA MET A 1 -19.97 -68.44 -26.76
C MET A 1 -19.59 -67.31 -25.81
N ASP A 2 -19.53 -67.61 -24.50
CA ASP A 2 -19.58 -66.61 -23.43
C ASP A 2 -18.19 -66.29 -22.90
N ILE A 3 -17.27 -67.27 -22.92
CA ILE A 3 -15.88 -67.12 -22.48
C ILE A 3 -15.13 -66.04 -23.31
N VAL A 4 -15.35 -65.99 -24.63
CA VAL A 4 -14.69 -65.01 -25.51
C VAL A 4 -15.23 -63.60 -25.28
N VAL A 5 -16.51 -63.46 -24.92
CA VAL A 5 -17.16 -62.17 -24.65
C VAL A 5 -16.71 -61.63 -23.29
N ASP A 6 -16.59 -62.48 -22.27
CA ASP A 6 -16.08 -62.09 -20.95
C ASP A 6 -14.62 -61.61 -21.02
N TYR A 7 -13.75 -62.33 -21.74
CA TYR A 7 -12.37 -61.89 -21.95
C TYR A 7 -12.26 -60.60 -22.76
N ALA A 8 -13.12 -60.40 -23.76
CA ALA A 8 -13.14 -59.16 -24.53
C ALA A 8 -13.54 -57.96 -23.65
N PHE A 9 -14.52 -58.13 -22.76
CA PHE A 9 -14.93 -57.09 -21.82
C PHE A 9 -13.82 -56.74 -20.83
N GLU A 10 -13.13 -57.74 -20.29
CA GLU A 10 -12.02 -57.56 -19.34
C GLU A 10 -10.85 -56.80 -19.97
N ILE A 11 -10.48 -57.13 -21.22
CA ILE A 11 -9.42 -56.42 -21.96
C ILE A 11 -9.82 -54.96 -22.23
N ILE A 12 -11.06 -54.70 -22.62
CA ILE A 12 -11.56 -53.34 -22.85
C ILE A 12 -11.54 -52.54 -21.54
N ALA A 13 -11.95 -53.15 -20.41
CA ALA A 13 -11.90 -52.51 -19.11
C ALA A 13 -10.47 -52.14 -18.69
N ILE A 14 -9.49 -53.02 -18.94
CA ILE A 14 -8.06 -52.75 -18.69
C ILE A 14 -7.55 -51.59 -19.55
N LEU A 15 -7.92 -51.56 -20.83
CA LEU A 15 -7.53 -50.46 -21.75
C LEU A 15 -8.13 -49.12 -21.32
N ILE A 16 -9.39 -49.11 -20.88
CA ILE A 16 -10.04 -47.91 -20.33
C ILE A 16 -9.35 -47.46 -19.05
N ALA A 17 -9.02 -48.38 -18.13
CA ALA A 17 -8.31 -48.07 -16.90
C ALA A 17 -6.90 -47.51 -17.17
N ALA A 18 -6.17 -48.08 -18.14
CA ALA A 18 -4.87 -47.58 -18.56
C ALA A 18 -4.96 -46.17 -19.18
N ALA A 19 -5.97 -45.94 -20.03
CA ALA A 19 -6.23 -44.62 -20.60
C ALA A 19 -6.60 -43.59 -19.52
N ALA A 20 -7.38 -43.98 -18.52
CA ALA A 20 -7.73 -43.16 -17.37
C ALA A 20 -6.51 -42.80 -16.50
N LEU A 21 -5.60 -43.76 -16.28
CA LEU A 21 -4.34 -43.51 -15.57
C LEU A 21 -3.44 -42.49 -16.30
N ILE A 22 -3.31 -42.63 -17.62
CA ILE A 22 -2.50 -41.72 -18.45
C ILE A 22 -3.11 -40.31 -18.44
N SER A 23 -4.44 -40.19 -18.53
CA SER A 23 -5.11 -38.89 -18.48
C SER A 23 -4.99 -38.23 -17.10
N ALA A 24 -5.10 -39.01 -16.01
CA ALA A 24 -4.90 -38.55 -14.64
C ALA A 24 -3.47 -38.02 -14.42
N GLU A 25 -2.45 -38.73 -14.92
CA GLU A 25 -1.06 -38.27 -14.80
C GLU A 25 -0.83 -36.93 -15.51
N ARG A 26 -1.36 -36.79 -16.74
CA ARG A 26 -1.29 -35.53 -17.49
C ARG A 26 -2.00 -34.39 -16.76
N ALA A 27 -3.19 -34.65 -16.21
CA ALA A 27 -3.93 -33.67 -15.43
C ALA A 27 -3.11 -33.19 -14.23
N ILE A 28 -2.48 -34.10 -13.47
CA ILE A 28 -1.63 -33.75 -12.32
C ILE A 28 -0.45 -32.86 -12.74
N ARG A 29 0.23 -33.18 -13.86
CA ARG A 29 1.34 -32.36 -14.36
C ARG A 29 0.86 -30.95 -14.75
N ILE A 30 -0.27 -30.84 -15.46
CA ILE A 30 -0.86 -29.56 -15.85
C ILE A 30 -1.26 -28.75 -14.62
N SER A 31 -1.93 -29.36 -13.64
CA SER A 31 -2.31 -28.70 -12.39
C SER A 31 -1.09 -28.16 -11.63
N ARG A 32 0.02 -28.91 -11.58
CA ARG A 32 1.27 -28.44 -10.97
C ARG A 32 1.86 -27.24 -11.71
N HIS A 33 1.90 -27.28 -13.04
CA HIS A 33 2.36 -26.15 -13.84
C HIS A 33 1.48 -24.91 -13.68
N ALA A 34 0.16 -25.09 -13.67
CA ALA A 34 -0.79 -24.01 -13.43
C ALA A 34 -0.57 -23.38 -12.04
N LEU A 35 -0.40 -24.20 -11.00
CA LEU A 35 -0.10 -23.71 -9.64
C LEU A 35 1.19 -22.90 -9.57
N LEU A 36 2.25 -23.31 -10.27
CA LEU A 36 3.51 -22.56 -10.33
C LEU A 36 3.34 -21.21 -11.02
N LEU A 37 2.61 -21.17 -12.15
CA LEU A 37 2.30 -19.92 -12.85
C LEU A 37 1.44 -18.98 -12.02
N THR A 38 0.41 -19.50 -11.33
CA THR A 38 -0.43 -18.71 -10.44
C THR A 38 0.36 -18.13 -9.26
N LYS A 39 1.25 -18.91 -8.64
CA LYS A 39 2.12 -18.40 -7.56
C LYS A 39 3.02 -17.26 -8.05
N GLY A 40 3.63 -17.40 -9.23
CA GLY A 40 4.41 -16.34 -9.85
C GLY A 40 3.57 -15.08 -10.15
N SER A 41 2.36 -15.26 -10.67
CA SER A 41 1.44 -14.16 -10.96
C SER A 41 0.97 -13.45 -9.68
N ASN A 42 0.68 -14.17 -8.60
CA ASN A 42 0.27 -13.60 -7.33
C ASN A 42 1.38 -12.74 -6.71
N LEU A 43 2.63 -13.20 -6.75
CA LEU A 43 3.76 -12.41 -6.25
C LEU A 43 3.96 -11.11 -7.05
N VAL A 44 3.82 -11.16 -8.37
CA VAL A 44 3.87 -9.95 -9.21
C VAL A 44 2.74 -8.99 -8.87
N ALA A 45 1.52 -9.49 -8.69
CA ALA A 45 0.37 -8.68 -8.31
C ALA A 45 0.56 -8.03 -6.92
N LEU A 46 1.14 -8.76 -5.96
CA LEU A 46 1.44 -8.22 -4.63
C LEU A 46 2.55 -7.17 -4.66
N ARG A 47 3.59 -7.37 -5.48
CA ARG A 47 4.63 -6.34 -5.70
C ARG A 47 4.04 -5.06 -6.29
N LEU A 48 3.14 -5.20 -7.27
CA LEU A 48 2.45 -4.04 -7.84
C LEU A 48 1.63 -3.31 -6.78
N ARG A 49 0.84 -4.05 -5.98
CA ARG A 49 0.05 -3.47 -4.88
C ARG A 49 0.91 -2.82 -3.79
N ALA A 50 2.08 -3.37 -3.50
CA ALA A 50 3.04 -2.77 -2.57
C ALA A 50 3.54 -1.41 -3.09
N ASN A 51 3.91 -1.35 -4.38
CA ASN A 51 4.32 -0.09 -5.02
C ASN A 51 3.19 0.94 -5.07
N GLU A 52 1.96 0.50 -5.37
CA GLU A 52 0.77 1.35 -5.32
C GLU A 52 0.56 1.92 -3.90
N ALA A 53 0.66 1.07 -2.87
CA ALA A 53 0.48 1.50 -1.48
C ALA A 53 1.56 2.50 -1.02
N ILE A 54 2.81 2.35 -1.46
CA ILE A 54 3.87 3.35 -1.23
C ILE A 54 3.50 4.67 -1.93
N SER A 55 3.12 4.60 -3.21
CA SER A 55 2.76 5.79 -3.98
C SER A 55 1.58 6.54 -3.35
N ASP A 56 0.60 5.82 -2.81
CA ASP A 56 -0.52 6.41 -2.08
C ASP A 56 -0.06 7.12 -0.80
N ALA A 57 0.85 6.52 -0.02
CA ALA A 57 1.42 7.17 1.17
C ALA A 57 2.19 8.46 0.81
N GLU A 58 2.99 8.43 -0.27
CA GLU A 58 3.70 9.60 -0.79
C GLU A 58 2.74 10.71 -1.22
N ARG A 59 1.67 10.36 -1.96
CA ARG A 59 0.63 11.32 -2.37
C ARG A 59 -0.05 11.95 -1.17
N SER A 60 -0.42 11.17 -0.15
CA SER A 60 -1.03 11.71 1.07
C SER A 60 -0.06 12.64 1.82
N PHE A 61 1.24 12.35 1.79
CA PHE A 61 2.24 13.26 2.36
C PHE A 61 2.39 14.56 1.56
N ILE A 62 2.43 14.51 0.23
CA ILE A 62 2.47 15.71 -0.61
C ILE A 62 1.24 16.60 -0.34
N ASN A 63 0.07 15.98 -0.18
CA ASN A 63 -1.15 16.69 0.20
C ASN A 63 -1.01 17.33 1.58
N LEU A 64 -0.45 16.61 2.56
CA LEU A 64 -0.16 17.17 3.89
C LEU A 64 0.77 18.38 3.80
N GLN A 65 1.87 18.30 3.05
CA GLN A 65 2.80 19.43 2.86
C GLN A 65 2.11 20.63 2.22
N THR A 66 1.25 20.38 1.24
CA THR A 66 0.47 21.42 0.56
C THR A 66 -0.47 22.13 1.53
N GLU A 67 -1.20 21.37 2.36
CA GLU A 67 -2.10 21.94 3.37
C GLU A 67 -1.32 22.64 4.49
N CYS A 68 -0.19 22.10 4.93
CA CYS A 68 0.71 22.77 5.87
C CYS A 68 1.19 24.12 5.33
N GLN A 69 1.62 24.19 4.07
CA GLN A 69 2.05 25.43 3.42
C GLN A 69 0.90 26.45 3.36
N LYS A 70 -0.28 26.04 2.88
CA LYS A 70 -1.47 26.91 2.86
C LYS A 70 -1.82 27.43 4.24
N THR A 71 -1.76 26.58 5.26
CA THR A 71 -2.05 26.95 6.65
C THR A 71 -1.06 27.99 7.15
N ARG A 72 0.24 27.82 6.86
CA ARG A 72 1.29 28.80 7.18
C ARG A 72 1.01 30.16 6.53
N ASP A 73 0.72 30.17 5.23
CA ASP A 73 0.44 31.40 4.48
C ASP A 73 -0.81 32.14 5.03
N GLN A 74 -1.84 31.39 5.44
CA GLN A 74 -3.04 31.95 6.06
C GLN A 74 -2.75 32.57 7.44
N TRP A 75 -1.98 31.88 8.28
CA TRP A 75 -1.57 32.42 9.58
C TRP A 75 -0.70 33.67 9.43
N GLU A 76 0.24 33.67 8.48
CA GLU A 76 1.07 34.82 8.18
C GLU A 76 0.24 36.02 7.72
N SER A 77 -0.73 35.80 6.81
CA SER A 77 -1.66 36.84 6.38
C SER A 77 -2.54 37.36 7.52
N HIS A 78 -3.01 36.47 8.39
CA HIS A 78 -3.82 36.82 9.57
C HIS A 78 -3.03 37.69 10.55
N HIS A 79 -1.77 37.31 10.85
CA HIS A 79 -0.90 38.09 11.73
C HIS A 79 -0.53 39.45 11.12
N ALA A 80 -0.25 39.53 9.81
CA ALA A 80 0.05 40.79 9.14
C ALA A 80 -1.09 41.81 9.23
N LYS A 81 -2.34 41.35 9.29
CA LYS A 81 -3.53 42.20 9.46
C LYS A 81 -3.75 42.66 10.91
N LEU A 82 -3.44 41.80 11.89
CA LEU A 82 -3.65 42.08 13.31
C LEU A 82 -2.51 42.89 13.96
N HIS A 83 -1.28 42.70 13.49
CA HIS A 83 -0.08 43.33 14.03
C HIS A 83 0.73 43.97 12.89
N PRO A 84 0.42 45.22 12.49
CA PRO A 84 1.28 45.94 11.55
C PRO A 84 2.70 46.05 12.15
N PRO A 85 3.76 45.94 11.32
CA PRO A 85 5.14 45.79 11.78
C PRO A 85 5.67 47.10 12.40
N MET A 86 5.30 47.35 13.66
CA MET A 86 5.92 48.36 14.52
C MET A 86 6.58 47.70 15.72
N SER A 87 7.66 46.94 15.51
CA SER A 87 8.76 46.87 16.49
C SER A 87 9.91 46.01 15.98
N LEU A 88 11.12 46.56 16.08
CA LEU A 88 12.44 45.94 15.88
C LEU A 88 12.77 44.81 16.91
N GLY A 89 11.79 44.02 17.34
CA GLY A 89 11.95 43.03 18.41
C GLY A 89 11.72 41.61 17.93
N ILE A 90 12.81 40.86 17.70
CA ILE A 90 12.94 39.39 17.74
C ILE A 90 11.60 38.64 17.72
N PHE A 91 11.00 38.52 16.54
CA PHE A 91 9.74 37.80 16.36
C PHE A 91 9.94 36.31 16.63
N LYS A 92 9.59 35.86 17.85
CA LYS A 92 9.35 34.44 18.11
C LYS A 92 8.25 34.00 17.15
N LYS A 93 8.52 32.95 16.34
CA LYS A 93 7.49 32.36 15.46
C LYS A 93 6.24 32.04 16.30
N PRO A 94 5.04 32.42 15.83
CA PRO A 94 3.77 32.08 16.46
C PRO A 94 3.73 30.58 16.80
N LYS A 95 3.12 30.23 17.94
CA LYS A 95 3.04 28.83 18.41
C LYS A 95 2.27 27.96 17.42
N GLU A 96 1.30 28.57 16.74
CA GLU A 96 0.45 28.00 15.70
C GLU A 96 1.28 27.55 14.50
N ILE A 97 2.22 28.40 14.04
CA ILE A 97 3.16 28.05 12.97
C ILE A 97 4.10 26.93 13.43
N GLN A 98 4.56 26.94 14.69
CA GLN A 98 5.38 25.85 15.22
C GLN A 98 4.63 24.51 15.23
N ASN A 99 3.33 24.51 15.53
CA ASN A 99 2.49 23.32 15.49
C ASN A 99 2.44 22.72 14.08
N VAL A 100 2.21 23.56 13.06
CA VAL A 100 2.19 23.11 11.64
C VAL A 100 3.52 22.47 11.24
N TRP A 101 4.65 23.05 11.65
CA TRP A 101 5.98 22.46 11.39
C TRP A 101 6.17 21.11 12.10
N SER A 102 5.63 20.95 13.30
CA SER A 102 5.70 19.68 14.04
C SER A 102 4.87 18.58 13.37
N ILE A 103 3.71 18.93 12.83
CA ILE A 103 2.82 18.04 12.08
C ILE A 103 3.50 17.61 10.77
N GLU A 104 4.06 18.56 10.02
CA GLU A 104 4.80 18.28 8.78
C GLU A 104 6.00 17.35 9.03
N ARG A 105 6.76 17.61 10.10
CA ARG A 105 7.89 16.76 10.51
C ARG A 105 7.45 15.35 10.91
N SER A 106 6.30 15.23 11.58
CA SER A 106 5.73 13.93 11.96
C SER A 106 5.34 13.12 10.73
N GLY A 107 4.69 13.75 9.73
CA GLY A 107 4.37 13.11 8.46
C GLY A 107 5.62 12.64 7.71
N SER A 108 6.68 13.44 7.71
CA SER A 108 7.96 13.06 7.09
C SER A 108 8.63 11.88 7.81
N ALA A 109 8.56 11.85 9.15
CA ALA A 109 9.10 10.74 9.93
C ALA A 109 8.36 9.42 9.63
N LEU A 110 7.04 9.46 9.48
CA LEU A 110 6.22 8.30 9.13
C LEU A 110 6.58 7.73 7.75
N LEU A 111 6.78 8.58 6.73
CA LEU A 111 7.26 8.13 5.42
C LEU A 111 8.66 7.54 5.48
N ARG A 112 9.55 8.14 6.29
CA ARG A 112 10.91 7.63 6.45
C ARG A 112 10.92 6.23 7.08
N GLN A 113 10.10 6.01 8.10
CA GLN A 113 9.91 4.69 8.69
C GLN A 113 9.39 3.68 7.66
N LEU A 114 8.42 4.07 6.84
CA LEU A 114 7.91 3.21 5.77
C LEU A 114 9.00 2.86 4.73
N ALA A 115 9.85 3.82 4.37
CA ALA A 115 10.96 3.60 3.46
C ALA A 115 12.04 2.67 4.05
N GLU A 116 12.30 2.76 5.35
CA GLU A 116 13.24 1.88 6.07
C GLU A 116 12.75 0.43 6.14
N GLU A 117 11.42 0.23 6.22
CA GLU A 117 10.78 -1.09 6.19
C GLU A 117 10.51 -1.63 4.77
N SER A 118 10.89 -0.87 3.74
CA SER A 118 10.58 -1.22 2.35
C SER A 118 11.23 -2.54 1.92
N PRO A 119 10.45 -3.42 1.27
CA PRO A 119 10.94 -4.61 0.62
C PRO A 119 12.13 -4.38 -0.31
N THR A 120 13.16 -5.22 -0.22
CA THR A 120 14.20 -5.26 -1.26
C THR A 120 13.74 -6.19 -2.37
N GLN A 121 13.80 -5.75 -3.63
CA GLN A 121 13.09 -6.35 -4.78
C GLN A 121 13.38 -7.84 -5.06
N GLU A 122 14.41 -8.45 -4.48
CA GLU A 122 14.98 -9.67 -5.06
C GLU A 122 14.24 -10.96 -4.67
N VAL A 123 13.89 -11.22 -3.42
CA VAL A 123 13.13 -12.45 -3.06
C VAL A 123 12.35 -12.21 -1.77
N GLU A 124 11.08 -11.84 -1.88
CA GLU A 124 10.23 -11.66 -0.70
C GLU A 124 9.02 -12.59 -0.71
N ASP A 125 8.78 -13.17 0.46
CA ASP A 125 7.62 -14.02 0.72
C ASP A 125 6.32 -13.22 0.61
N GLU A 126 5.28 -13.90 0.14
CA GLU A 126 3.92 -13.38 -0.01
C GLU A 126 3.43 -12.65 1.26
N ALA A 127 3.63 -13.29 2.42
CA ALA A 127 3.23 -12.76 3.72
C ALA A 127 3.98 -11.46 4.10
N ARG A 128 5.22 -11.28 3.63
CA ARG A 128 6.00 -10.07 3.91
C ARG A 128 5.48 -8.89 3.09
N LEU A 129 5.18 -9.13 1.81
CA LEU A 129 4.56 -8.13 0.93
C LEU A 129 3.18 -7.71 1.45
N GLU A 130 2.35 -8.64 1.90
CA GLU A 130 1.04 -8.33 2.49
C GLU A 130 1.14 -7.50 3.77
N ARG A 131 2.07 -7.85 4.67
CA ARG A 131 2.34 -7.06 5.88
C ARG A 131 2.79 -5.65 5.53
N PHE A 132 3.70 -5.52 4.57
CA PHE A 132 4.18 -4.23 4.11
C PHE A 132 3.06 -3.39 3.49
N ILE A 133 2.19 -3.97 2.67
CA ILE A 133 1.00 -3.28 2.14
C ILE A 133 0.11 -2.78 3.30
N GLY A 134 -0.09 -3.60 4.33
CA GLY A 134 -0.84 -3.22 5.52
C GLY A 134 -0.21 -2.04 6.26
N LEU A 135 1.11 -2.05 6.44
CA LEU A 135 1.88 -0.98 7.05
C LEU A 135 1.80 0.31 6.23
N ALA A 136 2.02 0.24 4.91
CA ALA A 136 1.90 1.39 4.01
C ALA A 136 0.51 2.04 4.11
N LYS A 137 -0.57 1.26 4.08
CA LYS A 137 -1.94 1.76 4.24
C LYS A 137 -2.17 2.39 5.62
N ALA A 138 -1.64 1.79 6.67
CA ALA A 138 -1.73 2.36 8.02
C ALA A 138 -1.01 3.71 8.09
N THR A 139 0.17 3.82 7.47
CA THR A 139 0.94 5.07 7.36
C THR A 139 0.15 6.13 6.59
N THR A 140 -0.48 5.79 5.46
CA THR A 140 -1.36 6.70 4.71
C THR A 140 -2.46 7.27 5.60
N LEU A 141 -3.17 6.42 6.35
CA LEU A 141 -4.22 6.85 7.27
C LEU A 141 -3.69 7.74 8.40
N GLN A 142 -2.48 7.46 8.91
CA GLN A 142 -1.85 8.30 9.94
C GLN A 142 -1.51 9.69 9.39
N ILE A 143 -0.99 9.76 8.16
CA ILE A 143 -0.70 11.03 7.47
C ILE A 143 -1.99 11.82 7.22
N GLU A 144 -3.06 11.16 6.80
CA GLU A 144 -4.37 11.81 6.62
C GLU A 144 -4.95 12.33 7.94
N ARG A 145 -4.77 11.60 9.05
CA ARG A 145 -5.17 12.09 10.38
C ARG A 145 -4.40 13.34 10.80
N LEU A 146 -3.13 13.44 10.44
CA LEU A 146 -2.32 14.64 10.69
C LEU A 146 -2.87 15.85 9.94
N GLN A 147 -3.44 15.67 8.74
CA GLN A 147 -4.08 16.77 8.00
C GLN A 147 -5.29 17.32 8.76
N VAL A 148 -6.11 16.46 9.37
CA VAL A 148 -7.29 16.88 10.16
C VAL A 148 -6.90 17.66 11.42
N GLN A 149 -5.68 17.47 11.93
CA GLN A 149 -5.16 18.20 13.09
C GLN A 149 -4.66 19.60 12.74
N LEU A 150 -4.64 20.00 11.47
CA LEU A 150 -4.24 21.34 11.06
C LEU A 150 -5.29 22.37 11.50
N GLU A 151 -4.84 23.32 12.31
CA GLU A 151 -5.67 24.44 12.77
C GLU A 151 -5.57 25.61 11.78
N PHE A 152 -6.71 26.03 11.26
CA PHE A 152 -6.83 27.20 10.38
C PHE A 152 -7.26 28.44 11.18
N PRO A 153 -6.77 29.64 10.81
CA PRO A 153 -7.23 30.87 11.44
C PRO A 153 -8.73 31.05 11.21
N ARG A 154 -9.47 31.39 12.27
CA ARG A 154 -10.90 31.69 12.15
C ARG A 154 -11.08 32.95 11.30
N PRO A 155 -12.05 32.98 10.37
CA PRO A 155 -12.36 34.20 9.63
C PRO A 155 -12.79 35.29 10.62
N PHE A 156 -12.38 36.53 10.35
CA PHE A 156 -12.89 37.68 11.07
C PHE A 156 -14.41 37.77 10.82
N SER A 157 -15.22 37.33 11.78
CA SER A 157 -16.63 37.65 11.78
C SER A 157 -16.76 39.16 11.94
N ARG A 158 -17.29 39.83 10.91
CA ARG A 158 -17.74 41.22 11.00
C ARG A 158 -18.89 41.36 11.99
#